data_AF-A0A5C4VK77-F1
#
_entry.id   AF-A0A5C4VK77-F1
#
_cell.length_a   1.000
_cell.length_b   1.000
_cell.length_c   1.000
_cell.angle_alpha   90.00
_cell.angle_beta   90.00
_cell.angle_gamma   90.00
#
_symmetry.space_group_name_H-M   'P 1'
#
loop_
_entity.id
_entity.type
_entity.pdbx_description
1 polymer ?
#
loop_
_entity_poly.entity_id
_entity_poly.type
_entity_poly.pdbx_seq_one_letter_code
_entity_poly.pdbx_strand_id
1 'polypeptide(L)'
;MTWWTVIRFLHVVSAALWVGGQLAVSLVVLPLARRLVDDQRRAGVLRAVGRRFGLFTAALFLPVQLGTGVALAWRKGVTWASLADPGYGRILAAKLLLFCAVMAAAALHGWASGTARPRLARTMAVTSLVGSLGIVLLATALPAT
;
A
#
# COMPACT_ATOMS: atom_id res chain seq x y z
N MET A 1 -24.71 -12.06 -7.32
CA MET A 1 -23.41 -11.72 -6.68
C MET A 1 -23.55 -11.89 -5.18
N THR A 2 -22.65 -12.60 -4.50
CA THR A 2 -22.73 -12.72 -3.02
C THR A 2 -22.12 -11.49 -2.35
N TRP A 3 -22.57 -11.15 -1.14
CA TRP A 3 -21.97 -10.09 -0.33
C TRP A 3 -20.44 -10.24 -0.16
N TRP A 4 -19.97 -11.48 0.02
CA TRP A 4 -18.54 -11.79 0.12
C TRP A 4 -17.75 -11.55 -1.17
N THR A 5 -18.39 -11.70 -2.32
CA THR A 5 -17.80 -11.34 -3.62
C THR A 5 -17.54 -9.84 -3.67
N VAL A 6 -18.47 -9.00 -3.18
CA VAL A 6 -18.31 -7.54 -3.13
C VAL A 6 -17.18 -7.14 -2.18
N ILE A 7 -17.11 -7.72 -0.98
CA ILE A 7 -16.03 -7.45 -0.02
C ILE A 7 -14.66 -7.78 -0.65
N ARG A 8 -14.54 -8.95 -1.29
CA ARG A 8 -13.28 -9.34 -1.96
C ARG A 8 -12.96 -8.42 -3.12
N PHE A 9 -13.95 -8.05 -3.93
CA PHE A 9 -13.78 -7.10 -5.03
C PHE A 9 -13.24 -5.75 -4.52
N LEU A 10 -13.86 -5.19 -3.47
CA LEU A 10 -13.40 -3.94 -2.86
C LEU A 10 -11.97 -4.06 -2.31
N HIS A 11 -11.62 -5.18 -1.66
CA HIS A 11 -10.26 -5.43 -1.18
C HIS A 11 -9.23 -5.43 -2.32
N VAL A 12 -9.53 -6.12 -3.42
CA VAL A 12 -8.63 -6.24 -4.57
C VAL A 12 -8.52 -4.94 -5.34
N VAL A 13 -9.64 -4.26 -5.60
CA VAL A 13 -9.65 -2.97 -6.32
C VAL A 13 -8.93 -1.89 -5.51
N SER A 14 -9.17 -1.82 -4.20
CA SER A 14 -8.45 -0.89 -3.31
C SER A 14 -6.94 -1.15 -3.34
N ALA A 15 -6.51 -2.41 -3.22
CA ALA A 15 -5.10 -2.78 -3.33
C ALA A 15 -4.50 -2.43 -4.71
N ALA A 16 -5.23 -2.70 -5.79
CA ALA A 16 -4.79 -2.40 -7.15
C ALA A 16 -4.62 -0.90 -7.38
N LEU A 17 -5.57 -0.08 -6.90
CA LEU A 17 -5.48 1.38 -6.99
C LEU A 17 -4.36 1.95 -6.12
N TRP A 18 -4.12 1.38 -4.94
CA TRP A 18 -3.00 1.77 -4.09
C TRP A 18 -1.67 1.47 -4.77
N VAL A 19 -1.38 0.19 -5.03
CA VAL A 19 -0.08 -0.22 -5.58
C VAL A 19 0.13 0.32 -6.98
N GLY A 20 -0.93 0.29 -7.81
CA GLY A 20 -0.95 0.90 -9.13
C GLY A 20 -0.74 2.42 -9.07
N GLY A 21 -1.30 3.11 -8.09
CA GLY A 21 -1.06 4.53 -7.87
C GLY A 21 0.38 4.85 -7.48
N GLN A 22 1.00 4.05 -6.61
CA GLN A 22 2.44 4.19 -6.28
C GLN A 22 3.32 3.99 -7.52
N LEU A 23 3.00 2.99 -8.34
CA LEU A 23 3.68 2.73 -9.62
C LEU A 23 3.46 3.89 -10.60
N ALA A 24 2.24 4.36 -10.79
CA ALA A 24 1.92 5.47 -11.69
C ALA A 24 2.66 6.75 -11.27
N VAL A 25 2.68 7.08 -9.98
CA VAL A 25 3.42 8.24 -9.47
C VAL A 25 4.92 8.08 -9.74
N SER A 26 5.48 6.90 -9.52
CA SER A 26 6.92 6.66 -9.60
C SER A 26 7.45 6.52 -11.03
N LEU A 27 6.68 5.85 -11.90
CA LEU A 27 7.09 5.48 -13.26
C LEU A 27 6.59 6.45 -14.33
N VAL A 28 5.48 7.15 -14.09
CA VAL A 28 4.87 8.05 -15.07
C VAL A 28 4.96 9.50 -14.62
N VAL A 29 4.38 9.83 -13.46
CA VAL A 29 4.27 11.23 -13.01
C VAL A 29 5.65 11.82 -12.68
N LEU A 30 6.47 11.11 -11.92
CA LEU A 30 7.77 11.62 -11.48
C LEU A 30 8.74 11.87 -12.65
N PRO A 31 8.92 10.95 -13.64
CA PRO A 31 9.77 11.23 -14.80
C PRO A 31 9.25 12.36 -15.67
N LEU A 32 7.94 12.43 -15.94
CA LEU A 32 7.35 13.51 -16.73
C LEU A 32 7.51 14.86 -16.03
N ALA A 33 7.25 14.93 -14.72
CA ALA A 33 7.44 16.17 -13.96
C ALA A 33 8.90 16.63 -13.95
N ARG A 34 9.87 15.71 -13.99
CA ARG A 34 11.29 16.07 -14.12
C ARG A 34 11.66 16.61 -15.50
N ARG A 35 10.96 16.17 -16.55
CA ARG A 35 11.23 16.56 -17.94
C ARG A 35 10.49 17.81 -18.40
N LEU A 36 9.24 17.98 -17.95
CA LEU A 36 8.29 18.94 -18.53
C LEU A 36 7.98 20.13 -17.61
N VAL A 37 8.33 20.06 -16.33
CA VAL A 37 8.00 21.12 -15.35
C VAL A 37 9.27 21.84 -14.94
N ASP A 38 9.23 23.17 -15.01
CA ASP A 38 10.31 24.06 -14.57
C ASP A 38 10.76 23.75 -13.14
N ASP A 39 12.06 23.89 -12.90
CA ASP A 39 12.71 23.59 -11.62
C ASP A 39 12.03 24.28 -10.43
N GLN A 40 11.58 25.53 -10.63
CA GLN A 40 10.91 26.31 -9.58
C GLN A 40 9.53 25.77 -9.19
N ARG A 41 8.81 25.13 -10.12
CA ARG A 41 7.44 24.62 -9.90
C ARG A 41 7.40 23.13 -9.60
N ARG A 42 8.42 22.37 -10.04
CA ARG A 42 8.48 20.91 -9.94
C ARG A 42 8.29 20.40 -8.52
N ALA A 43 8.96 21.01 -7.53
CA ALA A 43 8.84 20.60 -6.13
C ALA A 43 7.40 20.77 -5.60
N GLY A 44 6.73 21.87 -5.97
CA GLY A 44 5.35 22.13 -5.59
C GLY A 44 4.37 21.12 -6.18
N VAL A 45 4.52 20.80 -7.48
CA VAL A 45 3.69 19.80 -8.18
C VAL A 45 3.85 18.42 -7.54
N LEU A 46 5.09 17.96 -7.36
CA LEU A 46 5.35 16.65 -6.76
C LEU A 46 4.84 16.55 -5.32
N ARG A 47 4.95 17.62 -4.53
CA ARG A 47 4.38 17.69 -3.18
C ARG A 47 2.86 17.64 -3.19
N ALA A 48 2.21 18.30 -4.14
CA ALA A 48 0.75 18.28 -4.29
C ALA A 48 0.25 16.88 -4.65
N VAL A 49 0.92 16.22 -5.61
CA VAL A 49 0.64 14.82 -5.98
C VAL A 49 0.81 13.90 -4.78
N GLY A 50 1.95 13.97 -4.09
CA GLY A 50 2.23 13.14 -2.92
C GLY A 50 1.22 13.36 -1.79
N ARG A 51 0.84 14.60 -1.50
CA ARG A 51 -0.16 14.92 -0.47
C ARG A 51 -1.55 14.40 -0.85
N ARG A 52 -1.97 14.54 -2.10
CA ARG A 52 -3.25 14.03 -2.58
C ARG A 52 -3.28 12.51 -2.51
N PHE A 53 -2.22 11.84 -2.94
CA PHE A 53 -2.10 10.38 -2.86
C PHE A 53 -2.07 9.90 -1.41
N GLY A 54 -1.35 10.58 -0.52
CA GLY A 54 -1.34 10.29 0.91
C GLY A 54 -2.71 10.44 1.56
N LEU A 55 -3.49 11.45 1.16
CA LEU A 55 -4.88 11.62 1.61
C LEU A 55 -5.76 10.44 1.18
N PHE A 56 -5.72 10.03 -0.10
CA PHE A 56 -6.45 8.84 -0.56
C PHE A 56 -6.00 7.57 0.17
N THR A 57 -4.69 7.44 0.43
CA THR A 57 -4.15 6.30 1.17
C THR A 57 -4.75 6.25 2.58
N ALA A 58 -4.72 7.35 3.32
CA ALA A 58 -5.22 7.39 4.70
C ALA A 58 -6.74 7.34 4.80
N ALA A 59 -7.47 8.05 3.93
CA ALA A 59 -8.92 8.22 4.04
C ALA A 59 -9.73 7.16 3.30
N LEU A 60 -9.15 6.47 2.31
CA LEU A 60 -9.86 5.51 1.47
C LEU A 60 -9.18 4.14 1.48
N PHE A 61 -7.94 4.04 0.98
CA PHE A 61 -7.33 2.73 0.75
C PHE A 61 -7.09 1.98 2.06
N LEU A 62 -6.56 2.66 3.08
CA LEU A 62 -6.27 2.04 4.37
C LEU A 62 -7.55 1.54 5.09
N PRO A 63 -8.61 2.35 5.28
CA PRO A 63 -9.86 1.88 5.88
C PRO A 63 -10.50 0.73 5.10
N VAL A 64 -10.56 0.83 3.76
CA VAL A 64 -11.12 -0.24 2.92
C VAL A 64 -10.30 -1.51 3.05
N GLN A 65 -8.96 -1.42 3.03
CA GLN A 65 -8.08 -2.59 3.10
C GLN A 65 -8.16 -3.30 4.45
N LEU A 66 -8.18 -2.54 5.55
CA LEU A 66 -8.33 -3.08 6.90
C LEU A 66 -9.72 -3.68 7.09
N GLY A 67 -10.78 -2.93 6.77
CA GLY A 67 -12.16 -3.40 6.96
C GLY A 67 -12.46 -4.66 6.16
N THR A 68 -12.13 -4.66 4.87
CA THR A 68 -12.34 -5.83 4.01
C THR A 68 -11.38 -6.98 4.35
N GLY A 69 -10.14 -6.70 4.73
CA GLY A 69 -9.16 -7.70 5.15
C GLY A 69 -9.59 -8.44 6.42
N VAL A 70 -10.04 -7.70 7.43
CA VAL A 70 -10.59 -8.26 8.68
C VAL A 70 -11.86 -9.07 8.39
N ALA A 71 -12.79 -8.55 7.58
CA ALA A 71 -14.00 -9.28 7.22
C ALA A 71 -13.71 -10.61 6.50
N LEU A 72 -12.73 -10.63 5.59
CA LEU A 72 -12.31 -11.84 4.88
C LEU A 72 -11.60 -12.84 5.80
N ALA A 73 -10.77 -12.36 6.73
CA ALA A 73 -10.10 -13.19 7.72
C ALA A 73 -11.12 -13.82 8.69
N TRP A 74 -12.09 -13.03 9.16
CA TRP A 74 -13.15 -13.51 10.03
C TRP A 74 -14.02 -14.56 9.32
N ARG A 75 -14.40 -14.34 8.06
CA ARG A 75 -15.13 -15.34 7.25
C ARG A 75 -14.40 -16.68 7.16
N LYS A 76 -13.06 -16.66 7.16
CA LYS A 76 -12.22 -17.87 7.12
C LYS A 76 -11.95 -18.46 8.51
N GLY A 77 -12.53 -17.91 9.59
CA GLY A 77 -12.32 -18.40 10.95
C GLY A 77 -10.91 -18.15 11.49
N VAL A 78 -10.19 -17.15 10.95
CA VAL A 78 -8.83 -16.83 11.39
C VAL A 78 -8.86 -16.35 12.84
N THR A 79 -8.07 -17.00 13.69
CA THR A 79 -7.79 -16.62 15.08
C THR A 79 -6.32 -16.22 15.24
N TRP A 80 -5.97 -15.62 16.39
CA TRP A 80 -4.57 -15.31 16.71
C TRP A 80 -3.67 -16.56 16.71
N ALA A 81 -4.18 -17.69 17.21
CA ALA A 81 -3.46 -18.96 17.19
C ALA A 81 -3.23 -19.45 15.75
N SER A 82 -4.23 -19.31 14.87
CA SER A 82 -4.14 -19.76 13.48
C SER A 82 -3.05 -19.05 12.67
N LEU A 83 -2.53 -17.90 13.11
CA LEU A 83 -1.43 -17.20 12.44
C LEU A 83 -0.10 -17.95 12.56
N ALA A 84 0.05 -18.83 13.56
CA ALA A 84 1.23 -19.68 13.71
C ALA A 84 1.17 -20.94 12.83
N ASP A 85 -0.02 -21.30 12.33
CA ASP A 85 -0.24 -22.52 11.58
C ASP A 85 0.46 -22.49 10.21
N PRO A 86 1.15 -23.58 9.83
CA PRO A 86 1.73 -23.71 8.49
C PRO A 86 0.70 -23.51 7.38
N GLY A 87 1.15 -22.97 6.24
CA GLY A 87 0.29 -22.69 5.09
C GLY A 87 -0.40 -21.33 5.22
N TYR A 88 -1.73 -21.30 5.30
CA TYR A 88 -2.52 -20.07 5.24
C TYR A 88 -2.18 -19.09 6.36
N GLY A 89 -2.02 -19.59 7.60
CA GLY A 89 -1.75 -18.80 8.80
C GLY A 89 -0.48 -17.97 8.71
N ARG A 90 0.67 -18.64 8.50
CA ARG A 90 1.97 -17.98 8.38
C ARG A 90 2.07 -17.02 7.20
N ILE A 91 1.45 -17.34 6.05
CA ILE A 91 1.44 -16.42 4.90
C ILE A 91 0.63 -15.16 5.23
N LEU A 92 -0.51 -15.32 5.90
CA LEU A 92 -1.29 -14.18 6.38
C LEU A 92 -0.51 -13.36 7.41
N ALA A 93 0.17 -14.00 8.36
CA ALA A 93 1.02 -13.32 9.34
C ALA A 93 2.13 -12.50 8.67
N ALA A 94 2.84 -13.11 7.71
CA ALA A 94 3.87 -12.43 6.92
C ALA A 94 3.29 -11.22 6.16
N LYS A 95 2.11 -11.37 5.56
CA LYS A 95 1.40 -10.29 4.86
C LYS A 95 1.07 -9.13 5.80
N LEU A 96 0.61 -9.42 7.02
CA LEU A 96 0.28 -8.40 8.02
C LEU A 96 1.53 -7.68 8.56
N LEU A 97 2.61 -8.42 8.84
CA LEU A 97 3.89 -7.83 9.25
C LEU A 97 4.45 -6.91 8.17
N LEU A 98 4.44 -7.37 6.91
CA LEU A 98 4.88 -6.58 5.77
C LEU A 98 3.99 -5.34 5.57
N PHE A 99 2.67 -5.48 5.74
CA PHE A 99 1.75 -4.35 5.73
C PHE A 99 2.11 -3.30 6.77
N CYS A 100 2.37 -3.69 8.01
CA CYS A 100 2.83 -2.77 9.06
C CYS A 100 4.15 -2.07 8.69
N ALA A 101 5.12 -2.81 8.14
CA ALA A 101 6.38 -2.25 7.68
C ALA A 101 6.19 -1.23 6.54
N VAL A 102 5.29 -1.52 5.59
CA VAL A 102 4.92 -0.60 4.51
C VAL A 102 4.25 0.65 5.05
N MET A 103 3.40 0.54 6.09
CA MET A 103 2.75 1.71 6.72
C MET A 103 3.78 2.59 7.40
N ALA A 104 4.73 1.99 8.14
CA ALA A 104 5.83 2.72 8.75
C ALA A 104 6.69 3.45 7.70
N ALA A 105 7.06 2.76 6.62
CA ALA A 105 7.80 3.37 5.52
C ALA A 105 7.01 4.50 4.84
N ALA A 106 5.71 4.34 4.59
CA ALA A 106 4.87 5.38 4.00
C ALA A 106 4.77 6.63 4.91
N ALA A 107 4.61 6.44 6.22
CA ALA A 107 4.60 7.52 7.19
C ALA A 107 5.95 8.26 7.24
N LEU A 108 7.07 7.50 7.28
CA LEU A 108 8.42 8.06 7.25
C LEU A 108 8.72 8.79 5.93
N HIS A 109 8.19 8.31 4.80
CA HIS A 109 8.27 9.02 3.52
C HIS A 109 7.55 10.38 3.60
N GLY A 110 6.31 10.39 4.11
CA GLY A 110 5.51 11.61 4.24
C GLY A 110 6.18 12.64 5.16
N TRP A 111 6.69 12.18 6.31
CA TRP A 111 7.45 13.00 7.23
C TRP A 111 8.73 13.55 6.59
N ALA A 112 9.60 12.68 6.05
CA ALA A 112 10.89 13.09 5.47
C ALA A 112 10.74 14.03 4.25
N SER A 113 9.63 13.90 3.51
CA SER A 113 9.26 14.81 2.42
C SER A 113 8.91 16.22 2.91
N GLY A 114 8.53 16.36 4.19
CA GLY A 114 8.33 17.64 4.86
C GLY A 114 9.61 18.25 5.46
N THR A 115 10.63 17.43 5.79
CA THR A 115 11.77 17.85 6.63
C THR A 115 13.11 18.09 5.90
N ALA A 116 13.12 18.44 4.62
CA ALA A 116 14.36 18.63 3.83
C ALA A 116 15.32 17.40 3.86
N ARG A 117 14.78 16.18 3.97
CA ARG A 117 15.54 14.90 3.99
C ARG A 117 15.29 14.07 2.72
N PRO A 118 15.76 14.51 1.54
CA PRO A 118 15.39 13.91 0.26
C PRO A 118 15.86 12.46 0.09
N ARG A 119 17.01 12.09 0.67
CA ARG A 119 17.52 10.70 0.62
C ARG A 119 16.59 9.75 1.37
N LEU A 120 16.22 10.10 2.61
CA LEU A 120 15.30 9.29 3.42
C LEU A 120 13.92 9.19 2.76
N ALA A 121 13.37 10.31 2.27
CA ALA A 121 12.09 10.32 1.58
C ALA A 121 12.08 9.37 0.38
N ARG A 122 13.16 9.36 -0.41
CA ARG A 122 13.30 8.45 -1.56
C ARG A 122 13.41 6.99 -1.13
N THR A 123 14.27 6.67 -0.17
CA THR A 123 14.43 5.29 0.32
C THR A 123 13.11 4.76 0.84
N MET A 124 12.41 5.53 1.68
CA MET A 124 11.12 5.12 2.26
C MET A 124 10.01 4.97 1.21
N ALA A 125 9.99 5.80 0.16
CA ALA A 125 9.06 5.62 -0.96
C ALA A 125 9.31 4.30 -1.70
N VAL A 126 10.57 4.00 -2.01
CA VAL A 126 10.95 2.75 -2.68
C VAL A 126 10.65 1.54 -1.79
N THR A 127 11.01 1.60 -0.51
CA THR A 127 10.70 0.55 0.47
C THR A 127 9.20 0.29 0.56
N SER A 128 8.39 1.35 0.63
CA SER A 128 6.93 1.23 0.68
C SER A 128 6.39 0.60 -0.61
N LEU A 129 6.86 1.01 -1.79
CA LEU A 129 6.43 0.45 -3.08
C LEU A 129 6.81 -1.04 -3.20
N VAL A 130 8.07 -1.39 -2.95
CA VAL A 130 8.55 -2.78 -3.02
C VAL A 130 7.82 -3.66 -2.01
N GLY A 131 7.65 -3.18 -0.78
CA GLY A 131 6.88 -3.89 0.23
C GLY A 131 5.40 -4.07 -0.18
N SER A 132 4.80 -3.07 -0.83
CA SER A 132 3.42 -3.16 -1.32
C SER A 132 3.26 -4.21 -2.43
N LEU A 133 4.24 -4.31 -3.33
CA LEU A 133 4.32 -5.40 -4.31
C LEU A 133 4.48 -6.76 -3.62
N GLY A 134 5.28 -6.84 -2.56
CA GLY A 134 5.41 -8.03 -1.73
C GLY A 134 4.10 -8.44 -1.05
N ILE A 135 3.27 -7.48 -0.60
CA ILE A 135 1.93 -7.76 -0.04
C ILE A 135 1.03 -8.39 -1.10
N VAL A 136 1.07 -7.90 -2.34
CA VAL A 136 0.32 -8.46 -3.46
C VAL A 136 0.81 -9.87 -3.78
N LEU A 137 2.12 -10.10 -3.82
CA LEU A 137 2.72 -11.43 -4.02
C LEU A 137 2.31 -12.41 -2.92
N LEU A 138 2.36 -12.01 -1.65
CA LEU A 138 1.90 -12.86 -0.55
C LEU A 138 0.40 -13.13 -0.64
N ALA A 139 -0.38 -12.17 -1.14
CA ALA A 139 -1.82 -12.37 -1.35
C ALA A 139 -2.12 -13.41 -2.43
N THR A 140 -1.32 -13.49 -3.50
CA THR A 140 -1.48 -14.52 -4.54
C THR A 140 -0.97 -15.88 -4.10
N ALA A 141 -0.06 -15.93 -3.13
CA ALA A 141 0.46 -17.16 -2.55
C ALA A 141 -0.46 -17.79 -1.48
N LEU A 142 -1.53 -17.10 -1.05
CA LEU A 142 -2.48 -17.65 -0.08
C LEU A 142 -3.15 -18.91 -0.65
N PRO A 143 -3.11 -20.07 0.04
CA PRO A 143 -3.74 -21.29 -0.42
C PRO A 143 -5.22 -21.08 -0.72
N ALA A 144 -5.67 -21.60 -1.87
CA ALA A 144 -7.09 -21.74 -2.15
C ALA A 144 -7.66 -22.74 -1.12
N THR A 145 -8.67 -22.28 -0.37
CA THR A 145 -9.42 -23.07 0.61
C THR A 145 -10.83 -23.24 0.08
#